data_AF-A0A354H2C2-F1
#
_entry.id   AF-A0A354H2C2-F1
#
_cell.length_a   1.000
_cell.length_b   1.000
_cell.length_c   1.000
_cell.angle_alpha   90.00
_cell.angle_beta   90.00
_cell.angle_gamma   90.00
#
_symmetry.space_group_name_H-M   'P 1'
#
loop_
_entity.id
_entity.type
_entity.pdbx_description
1 polymer ?
#
loop_
_entity_poly.entity_id
_entity_poly.type
_entity_poly.pdbx_seq_one_letter_code
_entity_poly.pdbx_strand_id
1 'polypeptide(L)'
;MSVFEYVALDEKGHQIKGFIDAPGVAAARQKLREENVYPVEINQAENKKETALSGILKFNIWQKISAADVSIFTRQLSTLLGSGMPLVPSLSILMKQAKNPLLKKSLAQIREQVNEGKSLTEGMSNFPQIFPPFYLNMVRAGEASGTINLVLERLADFSENHQALMSKIKSAMYYPIVMLFVGSTVLFLLMTFVVPKITGIFTDMHQTLPLITIILIAVSDFLKSFWWLILILLAAAIAVFKYTTAGTEAGKRMWDNVKLKIPVWGQVNLKISIARFSRTLATLLQSGVPLLQAMEIVRNVVNNIIIGEAISKAGKDVEEGKGL
;
A
#
# COMPACT_ATOMS: atom_id res chain seq x y z
N MET A 1 -16.36 23.48 9.83
CA MET A 1 -17.00 24.15 8.66
C MET A 1 -17.57 23.10 7.69
N SER A 2 -18.58 23.42 6.86
CA SER A 2 -19.17 22.46 5.90
C SER A 2 -18.49 22.51 4.53
N VAL A 3 -18.22 21.33 3.96
CA VAL A 3 -17.70 21.18 2.59
C VAL A 3 -18.89 21.08 1.64
N PHE A 4 -18.90 21.86 0.57
CA PHE A 4 -19.93 21.80 -0.48
C PHE A 4 -19.34 21.18 -1.74
N GLU A 5 -20.04 20.21 -2.32
CA GLU A 5 -19.74 19.72 -3.66
C GLU A 5 -20.44 20.64 -4.67
N TYR A 6 -19.70 21.16 -5.63
CA TYR A 6 -20.25 22.03 -6.66
C TYR A 6 -20.01 21.45 -8.06
N VAL A 7 -21.01 21.64 -8.91
CA VAL A 7 -20.88 21.54 -10.36
C VAL A 7 -21.04 22.95 -10.90
N ALA A 8 -20.01 23.49 -11.51
CA ALA A 8 -19.99 24.86 -12.01
C ALA A 8 -19.49 24.89 -13.45
N LEU A 9 -19.85 25.95 -14.17
CA LEU A 9 -19.43 26.20 -15.54
C LEU A 9 -18.34 27.27 -15.53
N ASP A 10 -17.25 26.97 -16.21
CA ASP A 10 -16.22 27.95 -16.57
C ASP A 10 -16.76 28.94 -17.63
N GLU A 11 -16.08 30.06 -17.85
CA GLU A 11 -16.46 31.08 -18.85
C GLU A 11 -16.59 30.50 -20.27
N LYS A 12 -15.90 29.38 -20.52
CA LYS A 12 -15.91 28.63 -21.79
C LYS A 12 -17.00 27.54 -21.87
N GLY A 13 -17.87 27.44 -20.86
CA GLY A 13 -18.97 26.47 -20.82
C GLY A 13 -18.55 25.04 -20.43
N HIS A 14 -17.32 24.84 -19.95
CA HIS A 14 -16.87 23.53 -19.47
C HIS A 14 -17.36 23.27 -18.04
N GLN A 15 -17.91 22.08 -17.81
CA GLN A 15 -18.31 21.66 -16.46
C GLN A 15 -17.08 21.31 -15.62
N ILE A 16 -16.93 22.01 -14.50
CA ILE A 16 -15.93 21.78 -13.47
C ILE A 16 -16.64 21.25 -12.23
N LYS A 17 -16.13 20.13 -11.70
CA LYS A 17 -16.61 19.52 -10.45
C LYS A 17 -15.54 19.67 -9.38
N GLY A 18 -15.93 20.15 -8.21
CA GLY A 18 -14.98 20.42 -7.13
C GLY A 18 -15.64 20.46 -5.76
N PHE A 19 -14.79 20.60 -4.75
CA PHE A 19 -15.20 20.79 -3.36
C PHE A 19 -14.76 22.18 -2.91
N ILE A 20 -15.67 22.91 -2.25
CA ILE A 20 -15.38 24.23 -1.71
C ILE A 20 -15.79 24.31 -0.25
N ASP A 21 -14.88 24.80 0.58
CA ASP A 21 -15.13 25.06 2.00
C ASP A 21 -15.75 26.45 2.16
N ALA A 22 -16.95 26.50 2.75
CA ALA A 22 -17.68 27.73 3.04
C ALA A 22 -18.57 27.57 4.28
N PRO A 23 -18.93 28.65 4.99
CA PRO A 23 -19.84 28.60 6.13
C PRO A 23 -21.31 28.38 5.76
N GLY A 24 -21.66 28.37 4.46
CA GLY A 24 -23.02 28.12 3.97
C GLY A 24 -23.11 28.18 2.44
N VAL A 25 -24.25 27.76 1.86
CA VAL A 25 -24.47 27.70 0.40
C VAL A 25 -24.31 29.07 -0.26
N ALA A 26 -24.77 30.15 0.39
CA ALA A 26 -24.64 31.51 -0.12
C ALA A 26 -23.17 31.95 -0.20
N ALA A 27 -22.38 31.64 0.83
CA ALA A 27 -20.95 31.94 0.86
C ALA A 27 -20.15 31.08 -0.14
N ALA A 28 -20.54 29.81 -0.34
CA ALA A 28 -19.96 28.95 -1.37
C ALA A 28 -20.20 29.51 -2.77
N ARG A 29 -21.42 29.97 -3.05
CA ARG A 29 -21.78 30.58 -4.34
C ARG A 29 -21.02 31.88 -4.61
N GLN A 30 -20.84 32.72 -3.58
CA GLN A 30 -20.09 33.96 -3.70
C GLN A 30 -18.62 33.68 -3.99
N LYS A 31 -18.00 32.75 -3.26
CA LYS A 31 -16.60 32.38 -3.42
C LYS A 31 -16.32 31.75 -4.80
N LEU A 32 -17.26 30.98 -5.35
CA LEU A 32 -17.16 30.46 -6.72
C LEU A 32 -17.26 31.57 -7.78
N ARG A 33 -18.12 32.56 -7.56
CA ARG A 33 -18.22 33.74 -8.45
C ARG A 33 -16.98 34.61 -8.41
N GLU A 34 -16.33 34.75 -7.26
CA GLU A 34 -15.04 35.45 -7.12
C GLU A 34 -13.91 34.76 -7.92
N GLU A 35 -14.04 33.45 -8.15
CA GLU A 35 -13.13 32.65 -8.98
C GLU A 35 -13.55 32.59 -10.48
N ASN A 36 -14.51 33.42 -10.91
CA ASN A 36 -15.13 33.42 -12.25
C ASN A 36 -15.78 32.09 -12.67
N VAL A 37 -16.18 31.25 -11.69
CA VAL A 37 -16.86 29.97 -11.95
C VAL A 37 -18.34 30.09 -11.56
N TYR A 38 -19.24 29.78 -12.50
CA TYR A 38 -20.68 29.95 -12.30
C TYR A 38 -21.33 28.64 -11.83
N PRO A 39 -21.77 28.53 -10.56
CA PRO A 39 -22.33 27.28 -10.04
C PRO A 39 -23.70 26.97 -10.64
N VAL A 40 -23.84 25.76 -11.17
CA VAL A 40 -25.11 25.19 -11.66
C VAL A 40 -25.81 24.44 -10.53
N GLU A 41 -25.03 23.67 -9.75
CA GLU A 41 -25.52 22.95 -8.57
C GLU A 41 -24.53 23.12 -7.41
N ILE A 42 -25.04 23.40 -6.21
CA ILE A 42 -24.26 23.44 -4.97
C ILE A 42 -24.97 22.53 -3.97
N ASN A 43 -24.41 21.34 -3.76
CA ASN A 43 -24.94 20.38 -2.82
C ASN A 43 -24.11 20.43 -1.54
N GLN A 44 -24.77 20.62 -0.41
CA GLN A 44 -24.14 20.46 0.90
C GLN A 44 -23.74 18.99 1.02
N ALA A 45 -22.46 18.71 1.31
CA ALA A 45 -22.02 17.36 1.64
C ALA A 45 -22.50 17.02 3.06
N GLU A 46 -23.81 17.08 3.28
CA GLU A 46 -24.43 16.51 4.47
C GLU A 46 -24.59 15.01 4.27
N ASN A 47 -24.32 14.28 5.34
CA ASN A 47 -24.47 12.84 5.47
C ASN A 47 -25.89 12.41 5.07
N LYS A 48 -26.12 12.20 3.77
CA LYS A 48 -27.24 11.37 3.32
C LYS A 48 -27.03 10.03 4.01
N LYS A 49 -27.94 9.70 4.93
CA LYS A 49 -28.16 8.32 5.37
C LYS A 49 -28.40 7.51 4.11
N GLU A 50 -27.34 6.92 3.59
CA GLU A 50 -27.39 6.08 2.41
C GLU A 50 -28.28 4.89 2.73
N THR A 51 -29.37 4.79 1.98
CA THR A 51 -30.25 3.62 1.96
C THR A 51 -29.39 2.40 1.67
N ALA A 52 -29.46 1.39 2.54
CA ALA A 52 -28.56 0.23 2.61
C ALA A 52 -28.40 -0.59 1.31
N LEU A 53 -29.18 -0.32 0.26
CA LEU A 53 -29.10 -1.00 -1.03
C LEU A 53 -28.30 -0.25 -2.11
N SER A 54 -28.06 1.06 -2.02
CA SER A 54 -27.28 1.79 -3.03
C SER A 54 -25.79 1.94 -2.69
N GLY A 55 -25.41 1.74 -1.41
CA GLY A 55 -24.01 1.79 -0.94
C GLY A 55 -23.12 0.64 -1.41
N ILE A 56 -23.71 -0.45 -1.93
CA ILE A 56 -22.95 -1.61 -2.42
C ILE A 56 -22.38 -1.35 -3.83
N LEU A 57 -23.00 -0.47 -4.62
CA LEU A 57 -22.63 -0.26 -6.03
C LEU A 57 -21.65 0.91 -6.27
N LYS A 58 -21.42 1.79 -5.30
CA LYS A 58 -20.41 2.88 -5.38
C LYS A 58 -19.25 2.66 -4.42
N PHE A 59 -18.81 1.42 -4.30
CA PHE A 59 -17.56 1.11 -3.67
C PHE A 59 -16.41 1.71 -4.49
N ASN A 60 -15.94 2.87 -4.05
CA ASN A 60 -14.80 3.61 -4.60
C ASN A 60 -13.49 2.85 -4.28
N ILE A 61 -13.37 1.60 -4.75
CA ILE A 61 -12.30 0.62 -4.46
C ILE A 61 -10.93 1.06 -5.02
N TRP A 62 -10.87 2.14 -5.79
CA TRP A 62 -9.71 2.48 -6.61
C TRP A 62 -8.85 3.62 -6.07
N GLN A 63 -9.27 4.28 -5.00
CA GLN A 63 -8.44 5.29 -4.37
C GLN A 63 -7.71 4.64 -3.20
N LYS A 64 -6.62 3.93 -3.48
CA LYS A 64 -5.66 3.52 -2.44
C LYS A 64 -4.56 4.57 -2.39
N ILE A 65 -4.23 5.05 -1.19
CA ILE A 65 -3.10 5.97 -1.01
C ILE A 65 -1.81 5.15 -1.17
N SER A 66 -0.89 5.64 -1.99
CA SER A 66 0.38 4.96 -2.21
C SER A 66 1.34 5.23 -1.04
N ALA A 67 2.25 4.30 -0.78
CA ALA A 67 3.31 4.52 0.20
C ALA A 67 4.21 5.73 -0.16
N ALA A 68 4.28 6.08 -1.45
CA ALA A 68 4.98 7.25 -1.95
C ALA A 68 4.32 8.55 -1.48
N ASP A 69 2.99 8.63 -1.57
CA ASP A 69 2.23 9.82 -1.17
C ASP A 69 2.42 10.11 0.32
N VAL A 70 2.39 9.06 1.15
CA VAL A 70 2.64 9.19 2.60
C VAL A 70 4.07 9.63 2.86
N SER A 71 5.06 9.05 2.18
CA SER A 71 6.48 9.42 2.33
C SER A 71 6.73 10.90 1.99
N ILE A 72 6.18 11.38 0.87
CA ILE A 72 6.28 12.78 0.45
C ILE A 72 5.60 13.69 1.47
N PHE A 73 4.38 13.35 1.89
CA PHE A 73 3.67 14.10 2.93
C PHE A 73 4.50 14.21 4.23
N THR A 74 5.04 13.09 4.71
CA THR A 74 5.84 13.06 5.95
C THR A 74 7.10 13.91 5.82
N ARG A 75 7.82 13.82 4.70
CA ARG A 75 9.01 14.64 4.45
C ARG A 75 8.66 16.13 4.42
N GLN A 76 7.64 16.51 3.66
CA GLN A 76 7.25 17.92 3.56
C GLN A 76 6.75 18.47 4.89
N LEU A 77 5.97 17.70 5.66
CA LEU A 77 5.55 18.09 7.00
C LEU A 77 6.76 18.28 7.93
N SER A 78 7.71 17.35 7.92
CA SER A 78 8.94 17.46 8.70
C SER A 78 9.72 18.73 8.35
N THR A 79 9.91 19.02 7.05
CA THR A 79 10.61 20.23 6.61
C THR A 79 9.91 21.52 7.05
N LEU A 80 8.57 21.60 6.92
CA LEU A 80 7.81 22.78 7.32
C LEU A 80 7.87 23.02 8.84
N LEU A 81 7.68 21.97 9.64
CA LEU A 81 7.77 22.12 11.11
C LEU A 81 9.20 22.35 11.57
N GLY A 82 10.18 21.75 10.87
CA GLY A 82 11.61 21.99 11.09
C GLY A 82 12.04 23.42 10.82
N SER A 83 11.38 24.12 9.89
CA SER A 83 11.57 25.56 9.66
C SER A 83 10.83 26.44 10.67
N GLY A 84 10.25 25.86 11.73
CA GLY A 84 9.49 26.58 12.75
C GLY A 84 8.08 26.99 12.30
N MET A 85 7.58 26.48 11.17
CA MET A 85 6.21 26.78 10.75
C MET A 85 5.21 26.12 11.72
N PRO A 86 4.12 26.81 12.11
CA PRO A 86 3.09 26.20 12.93
C PRO A 86 2.39 25.02 12.21
N LEU A 87 1.87 24.07 12.98
CA LEU A 87 1.31 22.82 12.47
C LEU A 87 0.09 23.01 11.56
N VAL A 88 -0.88 23.83 11.96
CA VAL A 88 -2.12 24.05 11.20
C VAL A 88 -1.88 24.72 9.83
N PRO A 89 -1.06 25.78 9.72
CA PRO A 89 -0.62 26.32 8.43
C PRO A 89 0.11 25.28 7.57
N SER A 90 1.01 24.50 8.17
CA SER A 90 1.75 23.44 7.46
C SER A 90 0.80 22.42 6.84
N LEU A 91 -0.16 21.91 7.62
CA LEU A 91 -1.20 20.99 7.13
C LEU A 91 -2.04 21.61 6.00
N SER A 92 -2.32 22.91 6.05
CA SER A 92 -3.06 23.62 5.00
C SER A 92 -2.29 23.69 3.68
N ILE A 93 -0.97 23.91 3.74
CA ILE A 93 -0.10 23.91 2.55
C ILE A 93 -0.07 22.51 1.94
N LEU A 94 0.14 21.48 2.77
CA LEU A 94 0.22 20.09 2.31
C LEU A 94 -1.10 19.60 1.71
N MET A 95 -2.23 19.98 2.32
CA MET A 95 -3.55 19.68 1.78
C MET A 95 -3.75 20.28 0.37
N LYS A 96 -3.23 21.49 0.11
CA LYS A 96 -3.29 22.10 -1.23
C LYS A 96 -2.39 21.40 -2.24
N GLN A 97 -1.25 20.85 -1.79
CA GLN A 97 -0.28 20.15 -2.64
C GLN A 97 -0.61 18.67 -2.88
N ALA A 98 -1.47 18.07 -2.04
CA ALA A 98 -1.83 16.67 -2.12
C ALA A 98 -2.55 16.34 -3.44
N LYS A 99 -1.93 15.47 -4.26
CA LYS A 99 -2.51 15.00 -5.53
C LYS A 99 -3.65 14.00 -5.33
N ASN A 100 -3.57 13.18 -4.28
CA ASN A 100 -4.56 12.13 -4.01
C ASN A 100 -5.79 12.73 -3.29
N PRO A 101 -7.01 12.61 -3.86
CA PRO A 101 -8.22 13.17 -3.26
C PRO A 101 -8.53 12.66 -1.85
N LEU A 102 -8.24 11.37 -1.58
CA LEU A 102 -8.44 10.81 -0.24
C LEU A 102 -7.45 11.38 0.76
N LEU A 103 -6.17 11.51 0.38
CA LEU A 103 -5.18 12.12 1.26
C LEU A 103 -5.57 13.56 1.57
N LYS A 104 -6.01 14.31 0.56
CA LYS A 104 -6.51 15.69 0.74
C LYS A 104 -7.68 15.76 1.73
N LYS A 105 -8.67 14.88 1.60
CA LYS A 105 -9.81 14.80 2.52
C LYS A 105 -9.37 14.44 3.95
N SER A 106 -8.49 13.46 4.10
CA SER A 106 -7.95 13.06 5.40
C SER A 106 -7.15 14.20 6.05
N LEU A 107 -6.31 14.90 5.29
CA LEU A 107 -5.55 16.06 5.80
C LEU A 107 -6.46 17.22 6.22
N ALA A 108 -7.56 17.46 5.50
CA ALA A 108 -8.54 18.46 5.90
C ALA A 108 -9.17 18.13 7.27
N GLN A 109 -9.55 16.86 7.47
CA GLN A 109 -10.11 16.39 8.74
C GLN A 109 -9.08 16.44 9.88
N ILE A 110 -7.83 16.03 9.63
CA ILE A 110 -6.74 16.12 10.62
C ILE A 110 -6.50 17.58 11.01
N ARG A 111 -6.42 18.49 10.02
CA ARG A 111 -6.23 19.91 10.27
C ARG A 111 -7.34 20.49 11.13
N GLU A 112 -8.61 20.19 10.83
CA GLU A 112 -9.75 20.69 11.62
C GLU A 112 -9.64 20.22 13.08
N GLN A 113 -9.37 18.93 13.30
CA GLN A 113 -9.24 18.38 14.66
C GLN A 113 -8.07 19.00 15.43
N VAL A 114 -6.92 19.22 14.78
CA VAL A 114 -5.78 19.90 15.41
C VAL A 114 -6.13 21.35 15.72
N ASN A 115 -6.87 22.03 14.84
CA ASN A 115 -7.34 23.40 15.05
C ASN A 115 -8.37 23.50 16.19
N GLU A 116 -9.15 22.44 16.43
CA GLU A 116 -10.05 22.28 17.58
C GLU A 116 -9.32 21.92 18.89
N GLY A 117 -7.99 21.77 18.86
CA GLY A 117 -7.16 21.50 20.03
C GLY A 117 -6.89 20.02 20.31
N LYS A 118 -7.29 19.11 19.41
CA LYS A 118 -6.91 17.70 19.51
C LYS A 118 -5.43 17.50 19.13
N SER A 119 -4.85 16.43 19.64
CA SER A 119 -3.49 16.03 19.25
C SER A 119 -3.42 15.61 17.77
N LEU A 120 -2.27 15.83 17.13
CA LEU A 120 -1.99 15.34 15.77
C LEU A 120 -2.15 13.83 15.68
N THR A 121 -1.73 13.11 16.73
CA THR A 121 -1.89 11.65 16.82
C THR A 121 -3.36 11.23 16.79
N GLU A 122 -4.23 11.92 17.52
CA GLU A 122 -5.67 11.65 17.51
C GLU A 122 -6.30 11.98 16.15
N GLY A 123 -5.83 13.04 15.50
CA GLY A 123 -6.15 13.34 14.11
C GLY A 123 -5.85 12.18 13.17
N MET A 124 -4.60 11.71 13.21
CA MET A 124 -4.09 10.67 12.32
C MET A 124 -4.67 9.28 12.61
N SER A 125 -5.04 8.98 13.86
CA SER A 125 -5.54 7.66 14.26
C SER A 125 -6.88 7.29 13.61
N ASN A 126 -7.66 8.29 13.16
CA ASN A 126 -8.89 8.10 12.40
C ASN A 126 -8.64 7.50 10.99
N PHE A 127 -7.38 7.43 10.55
CA PHE A 127 -7.00 6.92 9.23
C PHE A 127 -5.91 5.83 9.33
N PRO A 128 -6.19 4.68 9.98
CA PRO A 128 -5.21 3.61 10.17
C PRO A 128 -4.72 3.00 8.84
N GLN A 129 -5.49 3.14 7.76
CA GLN A 129 -5.11 2.74 6.40
C GLN A 129 -4.03 3.64 5.76
N ILE A 130 -3.83 4.86 6.28
CA ILE A 130 -2.81 5.82 5.84
C ILE A 130 -1.64 5.81 6.81
N PHE A 131 -1.94 5.86 8.10
CA PHE A 131 -0.97 5.96 9.19
C PHE A 131 -0.96 4.66 9.99
N PRO A 132 -0.04 3.73 9.69
CA PRO A 132 0.03 2.46 10.40
C PRO A 132 0.41 2.66 11.87
N PRO A 133 0.17 1.66 12.75
CA PRO A 133 0.40 1.79 14.20
C PRO A 133 1.79 2.29 14.60
N PHE A 134 2.84 1.85 13.91
CA PHE A 134 4.20 2.35 14.11
C PHE A 134 4.32 3.86 13.91
N TYR A 135 3.73 4.38 12.82
CA TYR A 135 3.74 5.81 12.51
C TYR A 135 3.02 6.59 13.62
N LEU A 136 1.83 6.14 14.02
CA LEU A 136 1.04 6.78 15.07
C LEU A 136 1.77 6.78 16.42
N ASN A 137 2.42 5.68 16.79
CA ASN A 137 3.14 5.58 18.05
C ASN A 137 4.39 6.46 18.08
N MET A 138 5.09 6.60 16.95
CA MET A 138 6.19 7.54 16.80
C MET A 138 5.70 8.98 16.98
N VAL A 139 4.66 9.39 16.25
CA VAL A 139 4.08 10.74 16.36
C VAL A 139 3.62 11.01 17.79
N ARG A 140 2.99 10.03 18.47
CA ARG A 140 2.58 10.15 19.87
C ARG A 140 3.75 10.42 20.80
N ALA A 141 4.85 9.67 20.65
CA ALA A 141 6.05 9.88 21.45
C ALA A 141 6.67 11.26 21.18
N GLY A 142 6.65 11.72 19.92
CA GLY A 142 7.11 13.05 19.53
C GLY A 142 6.26 14.17 20.10
N GLU A 143 4.93 14.03 20.09
CA GLU A 143 4.02 15.01 20.70
C GLU A 143 4.18 15.05 22.22
N ALA A 144 4.22 13.90 22.89
CA ALA A 144 4.34 13.83 24.34
C ALA A 144 5.68 14.38 24.86
N SER A 145 6.75 14.22 24.10
CA SER A 145 8.08 14.74 24.44
C SER A 145 8.36 16.14 23.89
N GLY A 146 7.45 16.73 23.10
CA GLY A 146 7.68 18.00 22.40
C GLY A 146 8.73 17.93 21.29
N THR A 147 9.17 16.74 20.89
CA THR A 147 10.22 16.52 19.87
C THR A 147 9.65 16.10 18.50
N ILE A 148 8.43 16.55 18.19
CA ILE A 148 7.71 16.17 16.96
C ILE A 148 8.50 16.38 15.68
N ASN A 149 9.31 17.46 15.61
CA ASN A 149 10.17 17.76 14.45
C ASN A 149 11.18 16.64 14.18
N LEU A 150 11.88 16.20 15.23
CA LEU A 150 12.88 15.12 15.15
C LEU A 150 12.22 13.78 14.78
N VAL A 151 11.05 13.51 15.36
CA VAL A 151 10.30 12.29 15.09
C VAL A 151 9.81 12.25 13.64
N LEU A 152 9.28 13.35 13.13
CA LEU A 152 8.82 13.43 11.73
C LEU A 152 9.98 13.33 10.75
N GLU A 153 11.16 13.90 11.07
CA GLU A 153 12.37 13.74 10.26
C GLU A 153 12.78 12.26 10.17
N ARG A 154 12.78 11.56 11.32
CA ARG A 154 13.05 10.12 11.37
C ARG A 154 12.02 9.29 10.62
N LEU A 155 10.74 9.65 10.70
CA LEU A 155 9.68 9.00 9.95
C LEU A 155 9.83 9.23 8.44
N ALA A 156 10.23 10.44 8.03
CA ALA A 156 10.51 10.78 6.65
C ALA A 156 11.67 9.93 6.11
N ASP A 157 12.81 9.93 6.80
CA ASP A 157 13.97 9.10 6.47
C ASP A 157 13.61 7.61 6.38
N PHE A 158 12.87 7.10 7.37
CA PHE A 158 12.43 5.71 7.37
C PHE A 158 11.57 5.40 6.14
N SER A 159 10.59 6.25 5.84
CA SER A 159 9.66 6.05 4.73
C SER A 159 10.37 6.07 3.38
N GLU A 160 11.29 7.01 3.17
CA GLU A 160 12.07 7.15 1.93
C GLU A 160 13.00 5.95 1.73
N ASN A 161 13.71 5.53 2.78
CA ASN A 161 14.58 4.37 2.73
C ASN A 161 13.79 3.08 2.47
N HIS A 162 12.60 2.95 3.08
CA HIS A 162 11.71 1.82 2.81
C HIS A 162 11.23 1.82 1.36
N GLN A 163 10.84 2.97 0.82
CA GLN A 163 10.42 3.12 -0.57
C GLN A 163 11.56 2.81 -1.54
N ALA A 164 12.77 3.31 -1.28
CA ALA A 164 13.95 3.03 -2.08
C ALA A 164 14.28 1.53 -2.11
N LEU A 165 14.21 0.85 -0.96
CA LEU A 165 14.38 -0.60 -0.88
C LEU A 165 13.33 -1.34 -1.71
N MET A 166 12.05 -0.99 -1.56
CA MET A 166 10.96 -1.63 -2.31
C MET A 166 11.07 -1.36 -3.82
N SER A 167 11.47 -0.16 -4.21
CA SER A 167 11.72 0.21 -5.61
C SER A 167 12.84 -0.65 -6.20
N LYS A 168 13.97 -0.77 -5.49
CA LYS A 168 15.10 -1.60 -5.92
C LYS A 168 14.72 -3.07 -6.08
N ILE A 169 13.93 -3.61 -5.15
CA ILE A 169 13.42 -4.99 -5.23
C ILE A 169 12.50 -5.15 -6.46
N LYS A 170 11.57 -4.22 -6.69
CA LYS A 170 10.67 -4.26 -7.86
C LYS A 170 11.44 -4.19 -9.17
N SER A 171 12.41 -3.28 -9.29
CA SER A 171 13.23 -3.14 -10.48
C SER A 171 14.08 -4.39 -10.74
N ALA A 172 14.66 -5.00 -9.70
CA ALA A 172 15.43 -6.24 -9.83
C ALA A 172 14.56 -7.44 -10.27
N MET A 173 13.27 -7.45 -9.89
CA MET A 173 12.32 -8.50 -10.28
C MET A 173 11.78 -8.33 -11.70
N TYR A 174 11.89 -7.13 -12.29
CA TYR A 174 11.33 -6.85 -13.61
C TYR A 174 11.94 -7.74 -14.70
N TYR A 175 13.27 -7.83 -14.76
CA TYR A 175 13.96 -8.64 -15.77
C TYR A 175 13.60 -10.13 -15.70
N PRO A 176 13.70 -10.82 -14.54
CA PRO A 176 13.27 -12.22 -14.42
C PRO A 176 11.82 -12.46 -14.85
N ILE A 177 10.90 -11.56 -14.49
CA ILE A 177 9.48 -11.70 -14.83
C ILE A 177 9.28 -11.58 -16.35
N VAL A 178 9.87 -10.57 -16.98
CA VAL A 178 9.77 -10.36 -18.44
C VAL A 178 10.41 -11.52 -19.20
N MET A 179 11.60 -11.97 -18.79
CA MET A 179 12.29 -13.10 -19.43
C MET A 179 11.46 -14.39 -19.32
N LEU A 180 10.90 -14.68 -18.15
CA LEU A 180 10.05 -15.85 -17.93
C LEU A 180 8.78 -15.76 -18.77
N PHE A 181 8.15 -14.59 -18.84
CA PHE A 181 6.95 -14.38 -19.65
C PHE A 181 7.21 -14.57 -21.14
N VAL A 182 8.24 -13.93 -21.69
CA VAL A 182 8.61 -14.04 -23.11
C VAL A 182 9.03 -15.48 -23.44
N GLY A 183 9.91 -16.07 -22.63
CA GLY A 183 10.37 -17.44 -22.83
C GLY A 183 9.23 -18.46 -22.77
N SER A 184 8.32 -18.32 -21.80
CA SER A 184 7.14 -19.19 -21.68
C SER A 184 6.19 -19.01 -22.87
N THR A 185 6.02 -17.78 -23.37
CA THR A 185 5.18 -17.49 -24.54
C THR A 185 5.75 -18.12 -25.82
N VAL A 186 7.06 -17.97 -26.05
CA VAL A 186 7.74 -18.59 -27.20
C VAL A 186 7.67 -20.11 -27.11
N LEU A 187 7.96 -20.69 -25.94
CA LEU A 187 7.88 -22.13 -25.72
C LEU A 187 6.44 -22.64 -25.96
N PHE A 188 5.44 -21.91 -25.45
CA PHE A 188 4.03 -22.24 -25.66
C PHE A 188 3.66 -22.21 -27.14
N LEU A 189 4.08 -21.19 -27.90
CA LEU A 189 3.84 -21.11 -29.35
C LEU A 189 4.52 -22.26 -30.11
N LEU A 190 5.78 -22.58 -29.79
CA LEU A 190 6.50 -23.68 -30.42
C LEU A 190 5.79 -25.01 -30.16
N MET A 191 5.43 -25.28 -28.90
CA MET A 191 4.74 -26.52 -28.51
C MET A 191 3.34 -26.60 -29.10
N THR A 192 2.61 -25.50 -29.22
CA THR A 192 1.19 -25.50 -29.66
C THR A 192 1.07 -25.47 -31.19
N PHE A 193 1.96 -24.80 -31.91
CA PHE A 193 1.81 -24.62 -33.36
C PHE A 193 2.88 -25.33 -34.19
N VAL A 194 4.14 -25.34 -33.74
CA VAL A 194 5.27 -25.82 -34.55
C VAL A 194 5.47 -27.32 -34.40
N VAL A 195 5.56 -27.81 -33.15
CA VAL A 195 5.77 -29.24 -32.86
C VAL A 195 4.72 -30.14 -33.55
N PRO A 196 3.41 -29.86 -33.49
CA PRO A 196 2.39 -30.69 -34.12
C PRO A 196 2.49 -30.75 -35.64
N LYS A 197 2.90 -29.64 -36.28
CA LYS A 197 3.11 -29.62 -37.74
C LYS A 197 4.24 -30.53 -38.15
N ILE A 198 5.32 -30.56 -37.37
CA ILE A 198 6.47 -31.43 -37.62
C ILE A 198 6.09 -32.89 -37.36
N THR A 199 5.42 -33.17 -36.24
CA THR A 199 5.05 -34.55 -35.88
C THR A 199 3.99 -35.13 -36.82
N GLY A 200 3.08 -34.31 -37.36
CA GLY A 200 2.13 -34.73 -38.40
C GLY A 200 2.83 -35.40 -39.58
N ILE A 201 3.91 -34.81 -40.08
CA ILE A 201 4.71 -35.34 -41.19
C ILE A 201 5.27 -36.74 -40.88
N PHE A 202 5.73 -36.98 -39.66
CA PHE A 202 6.27 -38.30 -39.26
C PHE A 202 5.19 -39.38 -39.19
N THR A 203 3.95 -39.01 -38.86
CA THR A 203 2.81 -39.93 -38.79
C THR A 203 2.42 -40.41 -40.20
N ASP A 204 2.48 -39.51 -41.18
CA ASP A 204 2.21 -39.80 -42.59
C ASP A 204 3.26 -40.75 -43.20
N MET A 205 4.48 -40.79 -42.65
CA MET A 205 5.57 -41.66 -43.09
C MET A 205 5.50 -43.10 -42.55
N HIS A 206 4.50 -43.44 -41.73
CA HIS A 206 4.24 -44.78 -41.18
C HIS A 206 5.45 -45.43 -40.47
N GLN A 207 6.37 -44.62 -39.95
CA GLN A 207 7.48 -45.09 -39.13
C GLN A 207 7.10 -45.11 -37.64
N THR A 208 7.66 -46.06 -36.90
CA THR A 208 7.49 -46.14 -35.45
C THR A 208 8.19 -44.97 -34.76
N LEU A 209 7.41 -44.13 -34.09
CA LEU A 209 7.90 -42.97 -33.37
C LEU A 209 8.74 -43.38 -32.14
N PRO A 210 9.96 -42.83 -31.95
CA PRO A 210 10.74 -43.03 -30.73
C PRO A 210 10.01 -42.48 -29.49
N LEU A 211 10.25 -43.09 -28.32
CA LEU A 211 9.56 -42.74 -27.06
C LEU A 211 9.62 -41.24 -26.72
N ILE A 212 10.76 -40.59 -26.97
CA ILE A 212 10.96 -39.14 -26.73
C ILE A 212 9.98 -38.30 -27.55
N THR A 213 9.69 -38.70 -28.79
CA THR A 213 8.75 -37.98 -29.67
C THR A 213 7.29 -38.18 -29.23
N ILE A 214 6.94 -39.35 -28.71
CA ILE A 214 5.60 -39.63 -28.17
C ILE A 214 5.33 -38.78 -26.93
N ILE A 215 6.31 -38.67 -26.02
CA ILE A 215 6.20 -37.78 -24.86
C ILE A 215 6.04 -36.32 -25.32
N LEU A 216 6.81 -35.89 -26.31
CA LEU A 216 6.74 -34.52 -26.83
C LEU A 216 5.35 -34.21 -27.42
N ILE A 217 4.79 -35.13 -28.21
CA ILE A 217 3.43 -35.03 -28.76
C ILE A 217 2.40 -34.96 -27.63
N ALA A 218 2.49 -35.86 -26.64
CA ALA A 218 1.57 -35.86 -25.50
C ALA A 218 1.61 -34.55 -24.70
N VAL A 219 2.79 -33.98 -24.47
CA VAL A 219 2.94 -32.68 -23.80
C VAL A 219 2.39 -31.54 -24.66
N SER A 220 2.61 -31.57 -25.97
CA SER A 220 2.08 -30.60 -26.93
C SER A 220 0.54 -30.63 -26.97
N ASP A 221 -0.05 -31.81 -27.08
CA ASP A 221 -1.50 -32.00 -27.09
C ASP A 221 -2.13 -31.63 -25.74
N PHE A 222 -1.45 -31.92 -24.63
CA PHE A 222 -1.86 -31.43 -23.32
C PHE A 222 -1.86 -29.90 -23.27
N LEU A 223 -0.80 -29.23 -23.72
CA LEU A 223 -0.73 -27.77 -23.77
C LEU A 223 -1.82 -27.17 -24.67
N LYS A 224 -2.11 -27.77 -25.83
CA LYS A 224 -3.21 -27.36 -26.72
C LYS A 224 -4.59 -27.55 -26.12
N SER A 225 -4.83 -28.69 -25.50
CA SER A 225 -6.17 -29.06 -25.02
C SER A 225 -6.47 -28.45 -23.66
N PHE A 226 -5.46 -28.21 -22.83
CA PHE A 226 -5.59 -27.78 -21.44
C PHE A 226 -4.92 -26.42 -21.14
N TRP A 227 -4.65 -25.57 -22.16
CA TRP A 227 -4.14 -24.21 -21.92
C TRP A 227 -5.04 -23.39 -20.97
N TRP A 228 -6.36 -23.54 -21.10
CA TRP A 228 -7.34 -22.90 -20.24
C TRP A 228 -7.28 -23.43 -18.81
N LEU A 229 -6.96 -24.72 -18.63
CA LEU A 229 -6.76 -25.32 -17.30
C LEU A 229 -5.52 -24.75 -16.62
N ILE A 230 -4.44 -24.44 -17.37
CA ILE A 230 -3.26 -23.75 -16.83
C ILE A 230 -3.63 -22.34 -16.37
N LEU A 231 -4.43 -21.59 -17.14
CA LEU A 231 -4.91 -20.27 -16.73
C LEU A 231 -5.83 -20.34 -15.52
N ILE A 232 -6.71 -21.34 -15.43
CA ILE A 232 -7.57 -21.57 -14.26
C ILE A 232 -6.73 -21.92 -13.04
N LEU A 233 -5.74 -22.81 -13.17
CA LEU A 233 -4.82 -23.14 -12.08
C LEU A 233 -4.04 -21.92 -11.61
N LEU A 234 -3.59 -21.07 -12.53
CA LEU A 234 -2.84 -19.86 -12.22
C LEU A 234 -3.74 -18.82 -11.54
N ALA A 235 -4.98 -18.63 -12.03
CA ALA A 235 -5.98 -17.79 -11.39
C ALA A 235 -6.38 -18.32 -10.01
N ALA A 236 -6.57 -19.63 -9.86
CA ALA A 236 -6.85 -20.29 -8.60
C ALA A 236 -5.68 -20.15 -7.62
N ALA A 237 -4.44 -20.31 -8.08
CA ALA A 237 -3.25 -20.09 -7.27
C ALA A 237 -3.15 -18.63 -6.78
N ILE A 238 -3.43 -17.65 -7.65
CA ILE A 238 -3.48 -16.23 -7.26
C ILE A 238 -4.63 -15.96 -6.27
N ALA A 239 -5.80 -16.55 -6.49
CA ALA A 239 -6.96 -16.40 -5.62
C ALA A 239 -6.70 -17.03 -4.24
N VAL A 240 -6.16 -18.24 -4.18
CA VAL A 240 -5.76 -18.93 -2.95
C VAL A 240 -4.66 -18.15 -2.25
N PHE A 241 -3.65 -17.66 -2.98
CA PHE A 241 -2.60 -16.81 -2.41
C PHE A 241 -3.18 -15.53 -1.81
N LYS A 242 -4.09 -14.84 -2.51
CA LYS A 242 -4.73 -13.63 -2.00
C LYS A 242 -5.65 -13.92 -0.82
N TYR A 243 -6.41 -15.02 -0.86
CA TYR A 243 -7.28 -15.44 0.24
C TYR A 243 -6.48 -15.82 1.49
N THR A 244 -5.40 -16.59 1.35
CA THR A 244 -4.53 -16.98 2.46
C THR A 244 -3.72 -15.80 3.02
N THR A 245 -3.31 -14.85 2.18
CA THR A 245 -2.54 -13.67 2.64
C THR A 245 -3.40 -12.51 3.14
N ALA A 246 -4.64 -12.36 2.67
CA ALA A 246 -5.53 -11.25 3.02
C ALA A 246 -6.72 -11.63 3.92
N GLY A 247 -7.09 -12.92 4.02
CA GLY A 247 -8.35 -13.36 4.64
C GLY A 247 -8.25 -14.12 5.97
N THR A 248 -7.10 -14.73 6.32
CA THR A 248 -6.97 -15.56 7.54
C THR A 248 -5.61 -15.41 8.22
N GLU A 249 -5.59 -15.27 9.55
CA GLU A 249 -4.34 -15.23 10.34
C GLU A 249 -3.53 -16.52 10.21
N ALA A 250 -4.22 -17.67 10.17
CA ALA A 250 -3.60 -18.98 9.95
C ALA A 250 -2.94 -19.10 8.57
N GLY A 251 -3.58 -18.57 7.52
CA GLY A 251 -3.02 -18.54 6.16
C GLY A 251 -1.78 -17.67 6.06
N LYS A 252 -1.82 -16.48 6.68
CA LYS A 252 -0.65 -15.58 6.75
C LYS A 252 0.52 -16.22 7.50
N ARG A 253 0.25 -16.93 8.61
CA ARG A 253 1.25 -17.69 9.37
C ARG A 253 1.89 -18.80 8.55
N MET A 254 1.07 -19.62 7.87
CA MET A 254 1.57 -20.70 7.02
C MET A 254 2.45 -20.16 5.89
N TRP A 255 2.01 -19.09 5.22
CA TRP A 255 2.75 -18.47 4.13
C TRP A 255 4.09 -17.87 4.58
N ASP A 256 4.09 -17.20 5.73
CA ASP A 256 5.32 -16.65 6.32
C ASP A 256 6.30 -17.73 6.78
N ASN A 257 5.81 -18.92 7.19
CA ASN A 257 6.64 -20.10 7.47
C ASN A 257 7.28 -20.67 6.19
N VAL A 258 6.47 -20.82 5.14
CA VAL A 258 6.93 -21.35 3.85
C VAL A 258 8.04 -20.45 3.28
N LYS A 259 7.86 -19.13 3.30
CA LYS A 259 8.89 -18.17 2.84
C LYS A 259 10.24 -18.36 3.53
N LEU A 260 10.25 -18.64 4.83
CA LEU A 260 11.48 -18.83 5.60
C LEU A 260 12.20 -20.14 5.26
N LYS A 261 11.47 -21.15 4.77
CA LYS A 261 12.02 -22.48 4.43
C LYS A 261 12.49 -22.59 2.98
N ILE A 262 12.06 -21.70 2.08
CA ILE A 262 12.49 -21.74 0.67
C ILE A 262 14.00 -21.42 0.59
N PRO A 263 14.83 -22.27 -0.04
CA PRO A 263 16.24 -22.00 -0.22
C PRO A 263 16.45 -20.69 -1.00
N VAL A 264 17.46 -19.90 -0.60
CA VAL A 264 17.75 -18.53 -1.06
C VAL A 264 16.72 -17.48 -0.60
N TRP A 265 15.42 -17.66 -0.87
CA TRP A 265 14.38 -16.69 -0.50
C TRP A 265 14.21 -16.52 1.01
N GLY A 266 14.35 -17.59 1.79
CA GLY A 266 14.27 -17.54 3.25
C GLY A 266 15.35 -16.68 3.88
N GLN A 267 16.60 -16.81 3.40
CA GLN A 267 17.72 -16.00 3.89
C GLN A 267 17.56 -14.51 3.52
N VAL A 268 17.05 -14.21 2.33
CA VAL A 268 16.77 -12.84 1.92
C VAL A 268 15.68 -12.23 2.80
N ASN A 269 14.57 -12.95 3.02
CA ASN A 269 13.47 -12.47 3.84
C ASN A 269 13.88 -12.27 5.30
N LEU A 270 14.69 -13.17 5.85
CA LEU A 270 15.26 -13.05 7.19
C LEU A 270 16.18 -11.82 7.29
N LYS A 271 17.11 -11.62 6.36
CA LYS A 271 18.01 -10.46 6.34
C LYS A 271 17.24 -9.13 6.24
N ILE A 272 16.21 -9.07 5.39
CA ILE A 272 15.33 -7.89 5.29
C ILE A 272 14.61 -7.64 6.62
N SER A 273 14.13 -8.70 7.26
CA SER A 273 13.40 -8.60 8.53
C SER A 273 14.30 -8.14 9.67
N ILE A 274 15.52 -8.67 9.77
CA ILE A 274 16.54 -8.24 10.73
C ILE A 274 16.91 -6.77 10.48
N ALA A 275 17.17 -6.38 9.22
CA ALA A 275 17.50 -4.99 8.90
C ALA A 275 16.38 -4.01 9.30
N ARG A 276 15.11 -4.38 9.04
CA ARG A 276 13.95 -3.59 9.50
C ARG A 276 13.84 -3.56 11.02
N PHE A 277 13.99 -4.71 11.68
CA PHE A 277 13.97 -4.82 13.13
C PHE A 277 15.00 -3.87 13.75
N SER A 278 16.28 -4.04 13.39
CA SER A 278 17.39 -3.26 13.95
C SER A 278 17.23 -1.77 13.69
N ARG A 279 16.86 -1.38 12.47
CA ARG A 279 16.67 0.03 12.13
C ARG A 279 15.50 0.65 12.87
N THR A 280 14.36 -0.03 12.91
CA THR A 280 13.15 0.48 13.57
C THR A 280 13.36 0.58 15.09
N LEU A 281 13.97 -0.45 15.69
CA LEU A 281 14.29 -0.44 17.12
C LEU A 281 15.25 0.70 17.47
N ALA A 282 16.33 0.88 16.68
CA ALA A 282 17.27 1.97 16.88
C ALA A 282 16.59 3.35 16.79
N THR A 283 15.74 3.56 15.78
CA THR A 283 15.00 4.82 15.62
C THR A 283 14.06 5.10 16.79
N LEU A 284 13.37 4.08 17.32
CA LEU A 284 12.47 4.22 18.47
C LEU A 284 13.23 4.55 19.75
N LEU A 285 14.30 3.81 20.04
CA LEU A 285 15.13 4.03 21.23
C LEU A 285 15.79 5.41 21.21
N GLN A 286 16.34 5.82 20.06
CA GLN A 286 16.88 7.17 19.88
C GLN A 286 15.82 8.27 20.04
N SER A 287 14.53 7.93 19.87
CA SER A 287 13.39 8.86 20.04
C SER A 287 12.86 8.87 21.48
N GLY A 288 13.56 8.21 22.41
CA GLY A 288 13.16 8.14 23.81
C GLY A 288 12.00 7.19 24.08
N VAL A 289 11.62 6.34 23.11
CA VAL A 289 10.59 5.32 23.34
C VAL A 289 11.18 4.22 24.24
N PRO A 290 10.51 3.86 25.36
CA PRO A 290 10.97 2.78 26.24
C PRO A 290 11.17 1.45 25.50
N LEU A 291 12.17 0.66 25.89
CA LEU A 291 12.56 -0.57 25.16
C LEU A 291 11.40 -1.55 24.96
N LEU A 292 10.62 -1.85 26.01
CA LEU A 292 9.49 -2.78 25.92
C LEU A 292 8.44 -2.30 24.91
N GLN A 293 8.08 -1.02 24.98
CA GLN A 293 7.15 -0.40 24.03
C GLN A 293 7.74 -0.38 22.61
N ALA A 294 9.04 -0.12 22.47
CA ALA A 294 9.72 -0.17 21.19
C ALA A 294 9.67 -1.58 20.59
N MET A 295 9.83 -2.64 21.38
CA MET A 295 9.74 -4.03 20.93
C MET A 295 8.33 -4.40 20.44
N GLU A 296 7.28 -3.98 21.16
CA GLU A 296 5.88 -4.18 20.72
C GLU A 296 5.59 -3.48 19.39
N ILE A 297 6.15 -2.28 19.21
CA ILE A 297 6.00 -1.52 17.97
C ILE A 297 6.73 -2.23 16.83
N VAL A 298 7.98 -2.64 17.04
CA VAL A 298 8.80 -3.29 16.02
C VAL A 298 8.19 -4.61 15.55
N ARG A 299 7.56 -5.39 16.46
CA ARG A 299 6.80 -6.60 16.11
C ARG A 299 5.81 -6.36 14.96
N ASN A 300 5.15 -5.20 14.95
CA ASN A 300 4.14 -4.86 13.94
C ASN A 300 4.74 -4.32 12.63
N VAL A 301 6.01 -3.90 12.65
CA VAL A 301 6.74 -3.36 11.49
C VAL A 301 7.45 -4.47 10.71
N VAL A 302 7.87 -5.53 11.41
CA VAL A 302 8.46 -6.69 10.77
C VAL A 302 7.37 -7.45 10.02
N ASN A 303 7.50 -7.49 8.69
CA ASN A 303 6.51 -8.06 7.77
C ASN A 303 6.55 -9.60 7.72
N ASN A 304 6.57 -10.24 8.88
CA ASN A 304 6.54 -11.69 9.06
C ASN A 304 6.01 -12.03 10.46
N ILE A 305 4.92 -12.79 10.55
CA ILE A 305 4.28 -13.11 11.84
C ILE A 305 5.22 -13.89 12.77
N ILE A 306 5.98 -14.85 12.25
CA ILE A 306 6.84 -15.73 13.05
C ILE A 306 7.97 -14.92 13.69
N ILE A 307 8.58 -14.01 12.91
CA ILE A 307 9.61 -13.12 13.44
C ILE A 307 8.98 -12.14 14.45
N GLY A 308 7.78 -11.63 14.19
CA GLY A 308 7.04 -10.80 15.15
C GLY A 308 6.75 -11.51 16.48
N GLU A 309 6.39 -12.79 16.45
CA GLU A 309 6.21 -13.62 17.65
C GLU A 309 7.54 -13.83 18.41
N ALA A 310 8.63 -14.09 17.69
CA ALA A 310 9.96 -14.19 18.29
C ALA A 310 10.37 -12.89 19.01
N ILE A 311 10.09 -11.74 18.39
CA ILE A 311 10.29 -10.41 19.01
C ILE A 311 9.40 -10.25 20.24
N SER A 312 8.12 -10.64 20.15
CA SER A 312 7.20 -10.57 21.29
C SER A 312 7.67 -11.40 22.48
N LYS A 313 8.21 -12.60 22.20
CA LYS A 313 8.75 -13.48 23.23
C LYS A 313 10.00 -12.88 23.86
N ALA A 314 10.93 -12.38 23.04
CA ALA A 314 12.11 -11.67 23.53
C ALA A 314 11.76 -10.45 24.39
N GLY A 315 10.73 -9.68 24.03
CA GLY A 315 10.24 -8.57 24.85
C GLY A 315 9.75 -9.01 26.23
N LYS A 316 9.02 -10.13 26.31
CA LYS A 316 8.58 -10.71 27.59
C LYS A 316 9.75 -11.25 28.41
N ASP A 317 10.71 -11.90 27.77
CA ASP A 317 11.91 -12.40 28.46
C ASP A 317 12.68 -11.23 29.10
N VAL A 318 12.78 -10.08 28.41
CA VAL A 318 13.38 -8.84 28.96
C VAL A 318 12.55 -8.23 30.08
N GLU A 319 11.22 -8.24 29.98
CA GLU A 319 10.31 -7.80 31.05
C GLU A 319 10.48 -8.64 32.32
N GLU A 320 10.70 -9.95 32.16
CA GLU A 320 10.99 -10.91 33.24
C GLU A 320 12.45 -10.83 33.74
N GLY A 321 13.27 -9.90 33.22
CA GLY A 321 14.66 -9.70 33.64
C GLY A 321 15.67 -10.69 33.07
N LYS A 322 15.28 -11.50 32.07
CA LYS A 322 16.23 -12.32 31.30
C LYS A 322 16.98 -11.44 30.30
N GLY A 323 18.21 -11.83 29.98
CA GLY A 323 19.01 -11.13 28.96
C GLY A 323 18.35 -11.17 27.56
N LEU A 324 18.70 -10.17 26.75
CA LEU A 324 18.33 -10.07 25.32
C LEU A 324 18.98 -11.16 24.46
#